data_AF-A0A3D5SSK4-F1
#
_entry.id   AF-A0A3D5SSK4-F1
#
_cell.length_a   1.000
_cell.length_b   1.000
_cell.length_c   1.000
_cell.angle_alpha   90.00
_cell.angle_beta   90.00
_cell.angle_gamma   90.00
#
_symmetry.space_group_name_H-M   'P 1'
#
loop_
_entity.id
_entity.type
_entity.pdbx_description
1 polymer ?
#
loop_
_entity_poly.entity_id
_entity_poly.type
_entity_poly.pdbx_seq_one_letter_code
_entity_poly.pdbx_strand_id
1 'polypeptide(L)'
;TGFIQVMAADAQEAADLNLIARKTAELSLTPAIVAQDGFLTTHLIESVRLPERELIAEYLGRPEDSIEPPTEAQRLLYGERRRRVPALWDVDNVMQSGVVQNQDAYMQAVAA
;
A
#
# COMPACT_ATOMS: atom_id res chain seq x y z
N THR A 1 -7.07 -2.74 13.38
CA THR A 1 -7.10 -2.61 11.90
C THR A 1 -5.71 -2.72 11.29
N GLY A 2 -4.65 -2.18 11.92
CA GLY A 2 -3.26 -2.38 11.44
C GLY A 2 -2.86 -1.51 10.24
N PHE A 3 -3.69 -0.53 9.89
CA PHE A 3 -3.43 0.37 8.76
C PHE A 3 -2.43 1.45 9.16
N ILE A 4 -1.56 1.80 8.21
CA ILE A 4 -0.85 3.08 8.24
C ILE A 4 -1.91 4.18 8.15
N GLN A 5 -1.80 5.21 8.98
CA GLN A 5 -2.75 6.32 8.99
C GLN A 5 -1.98 7.63 8.85
N VAL A 6 -2.36 8.41 7.85
CA VAL A 6 -1.88 9.78 7.63
C VAL A 6 -3.08 10.69 7.50
N MET A 7 -2.93 11.95 7.93
CA MET A 7 -3.96 12.98 7.86
C MET A 7 -3.44 14.12 7.01
N ALA A 8 -4.19 14.51 5.98
CA ALA A 8 -3.91 15.69 5.18
C ALA A 8 -4.44 16.95 5.86
N ALA A 9 -3.63 18.00 5.90
CA ALA A 9 -4.02 19.30 6.44
C ALA A 9 -4.81 20.16 5.44
N ASP A 10 -4.62 19.94 4.14
CA ASP A 10 -5.25 20.71 3.04
C ASP A 10 -5.43 19.83 1.77
N ALA A 11 -6.02 20.38 0.70
CA ALA A 11 -6.28 19.61 -0.51
C ALA A 11 -4.98 19.26 -1.28
N GLN A 12 -3.91 20.05 -1.13
CA GLN A 12 -2.61 19.71 -1.73
C GLN A 12 -2.03 18.47 -1.04
N GLU A 13 -1.98 18.47 0.29
CA GLU A 13 -1.53 17.32 1.06
C GLU A 13 -2.42 16.10 0.82
N ALA A 14 -3.72 16.28 0.62
CA ALA A 14 -4.62 15.18 0.31
C ALA A 14 -4.25 14.51 -1.02
N ALA A 15 -3.81 15.28 -2.03
CA ALA A 15 -3.31 14.74 -3.30
C ALA A 15 -1.93 14.07 -3.12
N ASP A 16 -1.01 14.74 -2.44
CA ASP A 16 0.38 14.29 -2.30
C ASP A 16 0.48 13.03 -1.42
N LEU A 17 -0.20 13.03 -0.27
CA LEU A 17 -0.24 11.89 0.64
C LEU A 17 -0.91 10.67 0.01
N ASN A 18 -1.81 10.83 -0.95
CA ASN A 18 -2.41 9.70 -1.65
C ASN A 18 -1.35 8.92 -2.46
N LEU A 19 -0.48 9.63 -3.17
CA LEU A 19 0.61 9.01 -3.92
C LEU A 19 1.68 8.41 -2.98
N ILE A 20 2.06 9.15 -1.94
CA ILE A 20 3.06 8.70 -0.95
C ILE A 20 2.55 7.46 -0.21
N ALA A 21 1.32 7.49 0.29
CA ALA A 21 0.72 6.38 1.03
C ALA A 21 0.55 5.15 0.15
N ARG A 22 0.15 5.31 -1.13
CA ARG A 22 0.11 4.19 -2.08
C ARG A 22 1.49 3.53 -2.22
N LYS A 23 2.54 4.30 -2.51
CA LYS A 23 3.89 3.74 -2.66
C LYS A 23 4.38 3.10 -1.36
N THR A 24 4.12 3.74 -0.23
CA THR A 24 4.48 3.23 1.09
C THR A 24 3.79 1.89 1.34
N ALA A 25 2.50 1.78 1.05
CA ALA A 25 1.72 0.55 1.21
C ALA A 25 2.21 -0.59 0.29
N GLU A 26 2.58 -0.28 -0.96
CA GLU A 26 3.15 -1.26 -1.89
C GLU A 26 4.52 -1.78 -1.43
N LEU A 27 5.36 -0.92 -0.84
CA LEU A 27 6.69 -1.29 -0.35
C LEU A 27 6.61 -2.04 0.98
N SER A 28 5.78 -1.58 1.93
CA SER A 28 5.64 -2.18 3.25
C SER A 28 4.70 -3.39 3.28
N LEU A 29 3.90 -3.60 2.23
CA LEU A 29 2.80 -4.56 2.21
C LEU A 29 1.79 -4.34 3.35
N THR A 30 1.68 -3.10 3.83
CA THR A 30 0.74 -2.69 4.88
C THR A 30 -0.26 -1.70 4.28
N PRO A 31 -1.57 -1.92 4.39
CA PRO A 31 -2.55 -1.01 3.82
C PRO A 31 -2.52 0.35 4.53
N ALA A 32 -2.86 1.42 3.80
CA ALA A 32 -2.84 2.78 4.31
C ALA A 32 -4.20 3.46 4.18
N ILE A 33 -4.52 4.31 5.16
CA ILE A 33 -5.65 5.24 5.16
C ILE A 33 -5.07 6.64 5.04
N VAL A 34 -5.55 7.38 4.04
CA VAL A 34 -5.30 8.80 3.88
C VAL A 34 -6.56 9.54 4.30
N ALA A 35 -6.55 10.09 5.51
CA ALA A 35 -7.65 10.85 6.06
C ALA A 35 -7.53 12.33 5.68
N GLN A 36 -8.65 13.03 5.69
CA GLN A 36 -8.76 14.48 5.51
C GLN A 36 -10.05 14.95 6.20
N ASP A 37 -10.12 16.23 6.58
CA ASP A 37 -11.28 16.75 7.29
C ASP A 37 -12.52 16.86 6.37
N GLY A 38 -13.64 16.39 6.90
CA GLY A 38 -14.95 16.54 6.27
C GLY A 38 -15.35 18.01 6.21
N PHE A 39 -15.88 18.45 5.07
CA PHE A 39 -16.21 19.84 4.72
C PHE A 39 -15.02 20.79 4.64
N LEU A 40 -14.18 20.85 5.69
CA LEU A 40 -13.10 21.84 5.79
C LEU A 40 -11.98 21.63 4.77
N THR A 41 -11.70 20.39 4.37
CA THR A 41 -10.76 20.10 3.27
C THR A 41 -11.53 19.62 2.03
N THR A 42 -12.38 18.61 2.21
CA THR A 42 -13.07 17.94 1.09
C THR A 42 -13.97 18.83 0.22
N HIS A 43 -14.44 19.98 0.74
CA HIS A 43 -15.34 20.89 0.02
C HIS A 43 -14.75 22.31 -0.13
N LEU A 44 -13.54 22.53 0.40
CA LEU A 44 -12.87 23.80 0.26
C LEU A 44 -12.34 23.93 -1.18
N ILE A 45 -12.62 25.06 -1.82
CA ILE A 45 -12.05 25.36 -3.13
C ILE A 45 -10.73 26.07 -2.89
N GLU A 46 -9.64 25.43 -3.28
CA GLU A 46 -8.28 25.96 -3.21
C GLU A 46 -7.50 25.68 -4.49
N SER A 47 -6.44 26.45 -4.72
CA SER A 47 -5.53 26.21 -5.85
C SER A 47 -4.50 25.17 -5.47
N VAL A 48 -4.43 24.08 -6.23
CA VAL A 48 -3.47 22.99 -6.01
C VAL A 48 -2.58 22.79 -7.23
N ARG A 49 -1.37 22.28 -7.00
CA ARG A 49 -0.48 21.75 -8.01
C ARG A 49 -0.81 20.28 -8.22
N LEU A 50 -1.58 20.01 -9.27
CA LEU A 50 -1.96 18.65 -9.62
C LEU A 50 -0.73 17.86 -10.07
N PRO A 51 -0.53 16.63 -9.56
CA PRO A 51 0.56 15.78 -10.03
C PRO A 51 0.35 15.41 -11.50
N GLU A 52 1.39 15.59 -12.31
CA GLU A 52 1.39 15.26 -13.73
C GLU A 52 1.28 13.74 -13.94
N ARG A 53 0.55 13.32 -14.98
CA ARG A 53 0.26 11.89 -15.22
C ARG A 53 1.52 11.09 -15.47
N GLU A 54 2.46 11.67 -16.20
CA GLU A 54 3.74 11.09 -16.56
C GLU A 54 4.59 10.85 -15.31
N LEU A 55 4.64 11.84 -14.41
CA LEU A 55 5.35 11.74 -13.13
C LEU A 55 4.69 10.75 -12.16
N ILE A 56 3.36 10.67 -12.13
CA ILE A 56 2.64 9.65 -11.36
C ILE A 56 3.03 8.24 -11.85
N ALA A 57 3.04 8.04 -13.17
CA ALA A 57 3.38 6.76 -13.78
C ALA A 57 4.84 6.36 -13.49
N GLU A 58 5.78 7.32 -13.55
CA GLU A 58 7.17 7.10 -13.18
C GLU A 58 7.32 6.77 -11.69
N TYR A 59 6.65 7.52 -10.82
CA TYR A 59 6.79 7.39 -9.37
C TYR A 59 6.21 6.08 -8.81
N LEU A 60 5.03 5.68 -9.30
CA LEU A 60 4.27 4.53 -8.78
C LEU A 60 4.41 3.27 -9.62
N GLY A 61 4.53 3.40 -10.94
CA GLY A 61 4.46 2.26 -11.86
C GLY A 61 3.11 1.54 -11.84
N ARG A 62 3.11 0.34 -12.44
CA ARG A 62 1.97 -0.56 -12.52
C ARG A 62 2.00 -1.61 -11.41
N PRO A 63 0.85 -2.07 -10.90
CA PRO A 63 0.80 -3.04 -9.81
C PRO A 63 1.48 -4.38 -10.14
N GLU A 64 1.52 -4.76 -11.42
CA GLU A 64 2.20 -5.95 -11.94
C GLU A 64 3.72 -5.78 -12.14
N ASP A 65 4.26 -4.57 -12.01
CA ASP A 65 5.69 -4.33 -12.21
C ASP A 65 6.54 -5.17 -11.24
N SER A 66 7.63 -5.72 -11.77
CA SER A 66 8.58 -6.51 -10.99
C SER A 66 9.59 -5.61 -10.30
N ILE A 67 9.64 -5.62 -8.97
CA ILE A 67 10.58 -4.87 -8.15
C ILE A 67 11.46 -5.79 -7.30
N GLU A 68 12.61 -5.27 -6.87
CA GLU A 68 13.40 -5.91 -5.83
C GLU A 68 12.66 -5.79 -4.48
N PRO A 69 12.57 -6.86 -3.67
CA PRO A 69 11.98 -6.77 -2.34
C PRO A 69 12.75 -5.76 -1.46
N PRO A 70 12.08 -4.78 -0.84
CA PRO A 70 12.72 -3.75 -0.02
C PRO A 70 13.30 -4.26 1.30
N THR A 71 12.96 -5.48 1.74
CA THR A 71 13.45 -6.05 3.01
C THR A 71 13.85 -7.52 2.83
N GLU A 72 14.75 -8.01 3.69
CA GLU A 72 15.16 -9.41 3.72
C GLU A 72 13.97 -10.35 3.92
N ALA A 73 13.05 -10.01 4.83
CA ALA A 73 11.85 -10.80 5.09
C ALA A 73 10.99 -10.95 3.82
N GLN A 74 10.84 -9.88 3.03
CA GLN A 74 10.12 -9.96 1.76
C GLN A 74 10.92 -10.77 0.72
N ARG A 75 12.25 -10.71 0.71
CA ARG A 75 13.08 -11.55 -0.18
C ARG A 75 12.96 -13.03 0.16
N LEU A 76 12.94 -13.39 1.44
CA LEU A 76 12.71 -14.75 1.89
C LEU A 76 11.33 -15.28 1.46
N LEU A 77 10.30 -14.42 1.49
CA LEU A 77 8.93 -14.80 1.13
C LEU A 77 8.67 -14.85 -0.38
N TYR A 78 9.22 -13.91 -1.14
CA TYR A 78 8.89 -13.73 -2.56
C TYR A 78 10.06 -14.00 -3.53
N GLY A 79 11.26 -14.27 -3.03
CA GLY A 79 12.48 -14.43 -3.83
C GLY A 79 13.11 -13.10 -4.24
N GLU A 80 14.06 -13.15 -5.18
CA GLU A 80 14.86 -11.99 -5.62
C GLU A 80 14.02 -10.86 -6.27
N ARG A 81 12.84 -11.18 -6.79
CA ARG A 81 11.92 -10.21 -7.40
C ARG A 81 10.48 -10.52 -7.04
N ARG A 82 9.67 -9.47 -6.87
CA ARG A 82 8.22 -9.59 -6.62
C ARG A 82 7.41 -8.57 -7.41
N ARG A 83 6.11 -8.81 -7.57
CA ARG A 83 5.17 -7.78 -8.03
C ARG A 83 5.12 -6.63 -7.01
N ARG A 84 4.87 -5.40 -7.46
CA ARG A 84 4.62 -4.26 -6.56
C ARG A 84 3.45 -4.54 -5.63
N VAL A 85 2.33 -4.98 -6.19
CA VAL A 85 1.17 -5.46 -5.44
C VAL A 85 1.10 -6.98 -5.55
N PRO A 86 1.31 -7.72 -4.44
CA PRO A 86 1.18 -9.16 -4.45
C PRO A 86 -0.22 -9.59 -4.88
N ALA A 87 -0.31 -10.61 -5.74
CA ALA A 87 -1.58 -11.26 -6.05
C ALA A 87 -1.82 -12.38 -5.05
N LEU A 88 -2.86 -12.23 -4.24
CA LEU A 88 -3.31 -13.27 -3.31
C LEU A 88 -4.04 -14.43 -4.01
N TRP A 89 -4.54 -14.19 -5.23
CA TRP A 89 -5.26 -15.18 -6.03
C TRP A 89 -4.77 -15.14 -7.46
N ASP A 90 -4.32 -16.30 -7.95
CA ASP A 90 -3.84 -16.55 -9.31
C ASP A 90 -4.18 -18.00 -9.68
N VAL A 91 -4.63 -18.21 -10.92
CA VAL A 91 -4.97 -19.55 -11.43
C VAL A 91 -3.73 -20.41 -11.68
N ASP A 92 -2.60 -19.77 -11.98
CA ASP A 92 -1.34 -20.44 -12.28
C ASP A 92 -0.46 -20.60 -11.03
N ASN A 93 -0.69 -19.80 -9.99
CA ASN A 93 0.04 -19.84 -8.73
C ASN A 93 -0.93 -19.82 -7.52
N VAL A 94 -1.44 -21.00 -7.19
CA VAL A 94 -2.49 -21.17 -6.17
C VAL A 94 -1.96 -20.96 -4.75
N MET A 95 -2.69 -20.14 -3.98
CA MET A 95 -2.42 -19.88 -2.57
C MET A 95 -3.70 -20.08 -1.75
N GLN A 96 -3.57 -20.64 -0.55
CA GLN A 96 -4.64 -20.70 0.44
C GLN A 96 -4.48 -19.53 1.44
N SER A 97 -5.52 -18.70 1.59
CA SER A 97 -5.51 -17.51 2.45
C SER A 97 -6.73 -17.50 3.37
N GLY A 98 -6.61 -16.86 4.54
CA GLY A 98 -7.72 -16.67 5.48
C GLY A 98 -8.19 -17.94 6.19
N VAL A 99 -7.27 -18.87 6.46
CA VAL A 99 -7.58 -20.14 7.13
C VAL A 99 -7.91 -19.95 8.61
N VAL A 100 -8.73 -20.86 9.16
CA VAL A 100 -8.92 -20.97 10.61
C VAL A 100 -7.64 -21.57 11.21
N GLN A 101 -7.14 -20.94 12.27
CA GLN A 101 -5.94 -21.37 12.98
C GLN A 101 -6.26 -21.72 14.43
N ASN A 102 -5.63 -22.78 14.93
CA ASN A 102 -5.67 -23.15 16.34
C ASN A 102 -4.68 -22.31 17.17
N GLN A 103 -4.76 -22.44 18.48
CA GLN A 103 -4.03 -21.63 19.46
C GLN A 103 -2.50 -21.72 19.32
N ASP A 104 -2.01 -22.90 18.92
CA ASP A 104 -0.61 -23.22 18.69
C ASP A 104 -0.02 -22.46 17.49
N ALA A 105 -0.83 -22.22 16.46
CA ALA A 105 -0.40 -21.51 15.25
C ALA A 105 -0.74 -20.00 15.26
N TYR A 106 -1.85 -19.60 15.87
CA TYR A 106 -2.40 -18.24 15.74
C TYR A 106 -1.44 -17.15 16.25
N MET A 107 -0.83 -17.36 17.42
CA MET A 107 0.06 -16.35 18.01
C MET A 107 1.32 -16.12 17.17
N GLN A 108 1.85 -17.16 16.54
CA GLN A 108 3.01 -17.05 15.66
C GLN A 108 2.68 -16.23 14.39
N ALA A 109 1.46 -16.36 13.87
CA ALA A 109 1.03 -15.65 12.69
C ALA A 109 0.68 -14.16 12.94
N VAL A 110 0.25 -13.81 14.16
CA VAL A 110 -0.18 -12.43 14.48
C VAL A 110 0.94 -11.57 15.06
N ALA A 111 1.89 -12.17 15.78
CA ALA A 111 2.97 -11.42 16.44
C ALA A 111 4.23 -11.25 15.58
N ALA A 112 4.33 -11.97 14.45
CA ALA A 112 5.47 -11.94 13.52
C ALA A 112 5.36 -10.82 12.49
#